data_AF-A0A1F7LY92-F1
#
_entry.id   AF-A0A1F7LY92-F1
#
_cell.length_a   1.000
_cell.length_b   1.000
_cell.length_c   1.000
_cell.angle_alpha   90.00
_cell.angle_beta   90.00
_cell.angle_gamma   90.00
#
_symmetry.space_group_name_H-M   'P 1'
#
loop_
_entity.id
_entity.type
_entity.pdbx_description
1 polymer ?
#
loop_
_entity_poly.entity_id
_entity_poly.type
_entity_poly.pdbx_seq_one_letter_code
_entity_poly.pdbx_strand_id
1 'polypeptide(L)' 'MAERVVAEQEVVETIQHAPWEPARQGRLRATRWYPFGQEHRGVIYKGKDVRPVFVEEPDRIVVVTVYVYLNQREESR' A
#
# COMPACT_ATOMS: atom_id res chain seq x y z
N MET A 1 5.14 11.96 15.51
CA MET A 1 5.19 11.97 14.03
C MET A 1 5.22 10.52 13.60
N ALA A 2 4.24 10.06 12.82
CA ALA A 2 4.20 8.66 12.40
C ALA A 2 5.42 8.38 11.52
N GLU A 3 6.24 7.41 11.93
CA GLU A 3 7.33 6.86 11.13
C GLU A 3 6.74 6.47 9.76
N ARG A 4 7.16 7.15 8.68
CA ARG A 4 6.63 6.90 7.34
C ARG A 4 7.19 5.57 6.83
N VAL A 5 6.49 4.49 7.16
CA VAL A 5 6.74 3.13 6.64
C VAL A 5 6.36 2.98 5.15
N VAL A 6 5.81 4.02 4.52
CA VAL A 6 5.39 4.04 3.11
C VAL A 6 5.79 5.34 2.43
N ALA A 7 6.30 5.22 1.20
CA ALA A 7 6.59 6.32 0.31
C ALA A 7 5.40 6.58 -0.63
N GLU A 8 5.22 7.83 -1.04
CA GLU A 8 4.14 8.22 -1.97
C GLU A 8 4.24 7.47 -3.31
N GLN A 9 5.46 7.25 -3.79
CA GLN A 9 5.70 6.52 -5.02
C GLN A 9 5.22 5.06 -4.96
N GLU A 10 5.33 4.40 -3.81
CA GLU A 10 4.79 3.05 -3.62
C GLU A 10 3.26 3.04 -3.68
N VAL A 11 2.60 4.11 -3.22
CA VAL A 11 1.14 4.26 -3.35
C VAL A 11 0.75 4.44 -4.81
N VAL A 12 1.44 5.32 -5.54
CA VAL A 12 1.18 5.58 -6.97
C VAL A 12 1.40 4.32 -7.78
N GLU A 13 2.53 3.63 -7.61
CA GLU A 13 2.84 2.38 -8.30
C GLU A 13 1.84 1.27 -7.98
N THR A 14 1.36 1.19 -6.73
CA THR A 14 0.32 0.22 -6.37
C THR A 14 -0.96 0.49 -7.15
N ILE A 15 -1.38 1.76 -7.23
CA ILE A 15 -2.59 2.15 -7.98
C ILE A 15 -2.40 1.91 -9.47
N GLN A 16 -1.22 2.18 -10.04
CA GLN A 16 -0.99 2.05 -11.48
C GLN A 16 -0.82 0.61 -11.95
N HIS A 17 -0.27 -0.28 -11.12
CA HIS A 17 0.17 -1.60 -11.58
C HIS A 17 -0.54 -2.79 -10.93
N ALA A 18 -1.21 -2.60 -9.78
CA ALA A 18 -1.97 -3.68 -9.16
C ALA A 18 -3.45 -3.63 -9.61
N PRO A 19 -4.12 -4.79 -9.68
CA PRO A 19 -5.54 -4.84 -10.02
C PRO A 19 -6.37 -4.06 -9.01
N TRP A 20 -7.34 -3.30 -9.52
CA TRP A 20 -8.29 -2.57 -8.69
C TRP A 20 -9.41 -3.51 -8.24
N GLU A 21 -9.64 -3.51 -6.94
CA GLU A 21 -10.69 -4.30 -6.31
C GLU A 21 -11.74 -3.35 -5.68
N PRO A 22 -13.02 -3.72 -5.69
CA PRO A 22 -14.03 -2.98 -4.96
C PRO A 22 -13.74 -3.02 -3.45
N ALA A 23 -13.92 -1.86 -2.80
CA ALA A 23 -13.90 -1.68 -1.37
C ALA A 23 -15.26 -1.18 -0.86
N ARG A 24 -15.39 -0.99 0.45
CA ARG A 24 -16.66 -0.54 1.06
C ARG A 24 -17.04 0.86 0.54
N GLN A 25 -18.35 1.12 0.46
CA GLN A 25 -18.93 2.43 0.12
C GLN A 25 -18.53 2.94 -1.29
N GLY A 26 -18.44 2.04 -2.27
CA GLY A 26 -18.13 2.42 -3.66
C GLY A 26 -16.69 2.88 -3.90
N ARG A 27 -15.80 2.66 -2.92
CA ARG A 27 -14.37 2.94 -3.07
C ARG A 27 -13.67 1.79 -3.79
N LEU A 28 -12.47 2.06 -4.25
CA LEU A 28 -11.56 1.08 -4.82
C LEU A 28 -10.38 0.87 -3.89
N ARG A 29 -9.74 -0.29 -4.02
CA ARG A 29 -8.45 -0.58 -3.39
C ARG A 29 -7.54 -1.29 -4.36
N ALA A 30 -6.26 -1.13 -4.17
CA ALA A 30 -5.22 -1.90 -4.83
C ALA A 30 -4.27 -2.44 -3.76
N THR A 31 -3.59 -3.55 -3.98
CA THR A 31 -2.62 -4.10 -3.01
C THR A 31 -1.38 -4.57 -3.74
N ARG A 32 -0.21 -4.12 -3.29
CA ARG A 32 1.08 -4.57 -3.81
C ARG A 32 2.08 -4.75 -2.69
N TRP A 33 2.90 -5.78 -2.82
CA TRP A 33 3.98 -6.07 -1.88
C TRP A 33 5.23 -5.29 -2.28
N TYR A 34 5.96 -4.78 -1.29
CA TYR A 34 7.23 -4.08 -1.44
C TYR A 34 8.25 -4.65 -0.46
N PRO A 35 9.53 -4.76 -0.87
CA PRO A 35 10.62 -5.01 0.07
C PRO A 35 10.73 -3.82 1.04
N PHE A 36 10.89 -4.09 2.33
CA PHE A 36 11.01 -3.05 3.36
C PHE A 36 12.38 -3.10 4.03
N GLY A 37 12.79 -4.28 4.49
CA GLY A 37 14.14 -4.55 5.03
C GLY A 37 14.52 -3.71 6.26
N GLN A 38 13.56 -3.03 6.89
CA GLN A 38 13.79 -2.10 7.99
C GLN A 38 13.27 -2.67 9.30
N GLU A 39 13.89 -2.24 10.40
CA GLU A 39 13.46 -2.55 11.75
C GLU A 39 12.25 -1.70 12.12
N HIS A 40 11.21 -2.34 12.67
CA HIS A 40 10.12 -1.65 13.32
C HIS A 40 9.83 -2.34 14.65
N ARG A 41 9.89 -1.58 15.75
CA ARG A 41 9.67 -2.08 17.13
C ARG A 41 10.54 -3.30 17.51
N GLY A 42 11.82 -3.31 17.14
CA GLY A 42 12.74 -4.41 17.49
C GLY A 42 12.69 -5.59 16.52
N VAL A 43 11.89 -5.53 15.46
CA VAL A 43 11.73 -6.62 14.49
C VAL A 43 12.06 -6.11 13.09
N ILE A 44 12.98 -6.78 12.40
CA ILE A 44 13.26 -6.53 10.98
C ILE A 44 12.15 -7.18 10.16
N TYR A 45 11.40 -6.38 9.41
CA TYR A 45 10.36 -6.87 8.51
C TYR A 45 10.91 -6.96 7.09
N LYS A 46 10.78 -8.15 6.48
CA LYS A 46 11.28 -8.39 5.13
C LYS A 46 10.54 -7.55 4.09
N GLY A 47 9.23 -7.42 4.24
CA GLY A 47 8.40 -6.67 3.31
C GLY A 47 7.20 -6.02 3.94
N LYS A 48 6.42 -5.37 3.09
CA LYS A 48 5.19 -4.70 3.45
C LYS A 48 4.18 -4.80 2.32
N ASP A 49 2.90 -4.89 2.67
CA ASP A 49 1.82 -4.72 1.72
C ASP A 49 1.31 -3.29 1.81
N VAL A 50 1.39 -2.58 0.70
CA VAL A 50 0.82 -1.24 0.54
C VAL A 50 -0.56 -1.40 -0.06
N ARG A 51 -1.57 -0.92 0.67
CA ARG A 51 -2.98 -1.04 0.30
C ARG A 51 -3.69 0.30 0.37
N PRO A 52 -3.58 1.14 -0.68
CA PRO A 52 -4.37 2.35 -0.78
C PRO A 52 -5.84 2.01 -1.02
N VAL A 53 -6.70 2.79 -0.38
CA VAL A 53 -8.12 2.88 -0.64
C VAL A 53 -8.38 4.26 -1.23
N PHE A 54 -9.00 4.31 -2.40
CA PHE A 54 -9.13 5.52 -3.20
C PHE A 54 -10.47 5.57 -3.94
N VAL A 55 -10.77 6.74 -4.51
CA VAL A 55 -11.89 6.96 -5.42
C VAL A 55 -11.33 7.52 -6.72
N GLU A 56 -11.88 7.08 -7.85
CA GLU A 56 -11.62 7.66 -9.15
C GLU A 56 -12.61 8.82 -9.39
N GLU A 57 -12.08 10.03 -9.49
CA GLU A 57 -12.81 11.22 -9.95
C GLU A 57 -12.46 11.47 -11.43
N PRO A 58 -13.24 12.26 -12.18
CA PRO A 58 -13.06 12.41 -13.64
C PRO A 58 -11.66 12.85 -14.10
N ASP A 59 -10.93 13.61 -13.28
CA ASP A 59 -9.62 14.19 -13.60
C ASP A 59 -8.48 13.68 -12.70
N ARG A 60 -8.79 12.89 -11.67
CA ARG A 60 -7.80 12.49 -10.66
C ARG A 60 -8.22 11.29 -9.83
N ILE A 61 -7.26 10.67 -9.17
CA ILE A 61 -7.48 9.66 -8.16
C ILE A 61 -7.29 10.29 -6.78
N VAL A 62 -8.30 10.19 -5.92
CA VAL A 62 -8.25 10.70 -4.54
C VAL A 62 -7.99 9.54 -3.59
N VAL A 63 -6.78 9.50 -3.02
CA VAL A 63 -6.42 8.50 -2.01
C VAL A 63 -7.03 8.90 -0.67
N VAL A 64 -7.94 8.07 -0.15
CA VAL A 64 -8.65 8.32 1.10
C VAL A 64 -7.85 7.81 2.31
N THR A 65 -7.24 6.64 2.18
CA THR A 65 -6.50 6.00 3.28
C THR A 65 -5.48 5.03 2.71
N VAL A 66 -4.31 4.94 3.32
CA VAL A 66 -3.29 3.95 2.97
C VAL A 66 -3.07 3.03 4.16
N TYR A 67 -3.34 1.75 3.98
CA TYR A 67 -2.97 0.72 4.94
C TYR A 67 -1.62 0.14 4.56
N VAL A 68 -0.77 -0.08 5.56
CA VAL A 68 0.53 -0.72 5.40
C VAL A 68 0.58 -1.90 6.35
N TYR A 69 0.77 -3.11 5.81
CA TYR A 69 0.90 -4.32 6.60
C TYR A 69 2.35 -4.80 6.51
N LEU A 70 3.10 -4.64 7.60
CA LEU A 70 4.45 -5.18 7.68
C LEU A 70 4.39 -6.71 7.80
N ASN A 71 5.21 -7.41 7.03
CA ASN A 71 5.17 -8.86 6.95
C ASN A 71 6.59 -9.47 6.89
N GLN A 72 6.68 -10.74 7.29
CA GLN A 72 7.92 -11.54 7.27
C GLN A 72 8.08 -12.37 6.00
N ARG A 73 7.15 -12.25 5.05
CA ARG A 73 7.18 -12.99 3.79
C ARG A 73 8.15 -12.33 2.82
N GLU A 74 8.87 -13.16 2.09
CA GLU A 74 9.55 -12.77 0.86
C GLU A 74 8.55 -12.92 -0.29
N GLU A 75 8.66 -12.08 -1.31
CA GLU A 75 7.76 -12.04 -2.47
C GLU A 75 7.44 -13.46 -2.95
N SER A 76 6.18 -13.87 -2.81
CA SER A 76 5.72 -15.15 -3.31
C SER A 76 5.55 -15.02 -4.82
N ARG A 77 6.58 -15.47 -5.52
CA ARG A 77 6.71 -15.50 -6.98
C ARG A 77 5.58 -16.28 -7.66
#